data_AF-U7GT55-F1
#
_entry.id   AF-U7GT55-F1
#
_cell.length_a   1.000
_cell.length_b   1.000
_cell.length_c   1.000
_cell.angle_alpha   90.00
_cell.angle_beta   90.00
_cell.angle_gamma   90.00
#
_symmetry.space_group_name_H-M   'P 1'
#
loop_
_entity.id
_entity.type
_entity.pdbx_description
1 polymer ?
#
loop_
_entity_poly.entity_id
_entity_poly.type
_entity_poly.pdbx_seq_one_letter_code
_entity_poly.pdbx_strand_id
1 'polypeptide(L)'
;MSFDIVSDLNDLEQEMLITFKYWYDCDFEADITHPSYVAARDNIILRMQQNDFLRNPLRVTVIPQFSNNPRFKPNQIYDFFIKIDLLKSERSSLSSRTCKQRFSEILMAYVDTMGAYYYCHNIRLARKVSAIRAVRARYDKKLLPRREILYSVLREQCALNGRKWKSLNQAVTSITPTLIKEFEKFDVDWVKALIKEKEEQLREVISDGHKHRKVLSDKKVKQVKELQEEIKNLTSILNSEKPSAALKNFGYNMPYNNTDYMEETIIHELRKNHDLLKEILIKKNES
;
A
#
# COMPACT_ATOMS: atom_id res chain seq x y z
N MET A 1 21.80 5.83 -2.46
CA MET A 1 21.78 4.56 -1.70
C MET A 1 21.71 3.44 -2.73
N SER A 2 22.77 2.62 -2.82
CA SER A 2 22.81 1.43 -3.68
C SER A 2 21.66 0.50 -3.28
N PHE A 3 20.83 0.10 -4.24
CA PHE A 3 19.78 -0.87 -4.00
C PHE A 3 20.37 -2.26 -4.16
N ASP A 4 20.80 -2.85 -3.05
CA ASP A 4 21.19 -4.26 -3.01
C ASP A 4 19.99 -5.11 -2.57
N ILE A 5 19.25 -5.59 -3.58
CA ILE A 5 18.09 -6.45 -3.39
C ILE A 5 18.45 -7.77 -2.69
N VAL A 6 19.69 -8.24 -2.83
CA VAL A 6 20.13 -9.51 -2.26
C VAL A 6 20.28 -9.36 -0.76
N SER A 7 20.92 -8.28 -0.33
CA SER A 7 20.98 -7.94 1.09
C SER A 7 19.59 -7.76 1.70
N ASP A 8 18.66 -7.09 0.99
CA ASP A 8 17.28 -6.91 1.47
C ASP A 8 16.52 -8.25 1.60
N LEU A 9 16.72 -9.17 0.64
CA LEU A 9 16.10 -10.50 0.67
C LEU A 9 16.70 -11.40 1.75
N ASN A 10 18.01 -11.32 1.98
CA ASN A 10 18.67 -12.03 3.07
C ASN A 10 18.22 -11.51 4.44
N ASP A 11 18.08 -10.19 4.59
CA ASP A 11 17.52 -9.58 5.79
C ASP A 11 16.10 -10.11 6.07
N LEU A 12 15.27 -10.25 5.02
CA LEU A 12 13.90 -10.76 5.16
C LEU A 12 13.86 -12.25 5.52
N GLU A 13 14.69 -13.07 4.86
CA GLU A 13 14.82 -14.49 5.18
C GLU A 13 15.25 -14.70 6.64
N GLN A 14 16.23 -13.93 7.09
CA GLN A 14 16.70 -13.94 8.47
C GLN A 14 15.59 -13.55 9.47
N GLU A 15 14.83 -12.49 9.17
CA GLU A 15 13.69 -12.07 10.00
C GLU A 15 12.63 -13.16 10.11
N MET A 16 12.35 -13.85 8.99
CA MET A 16 11.40 -14.96 8.96
C MET A 16 11.87 -16.14 9.80
N LEU A 17 13.15 -16.52 9.75
CA LEU A 17 13.69 -17.60 10.59
C LEU A 17 13.63 -17.29 12.08
N ILE A 18 14.03 -16.08 12.48
CA ILE A 18 13.95 -15.64 13.88
C ILE A 18 12.51 -15.74 14.37
N THR A 19 11.57 -15.20 13.58
CA THR A 19 10.15 -15.21 13.96
C THR A 19 9.59 -16.63 13.95
N PHE A 20 10.01 -17.48 13.03
CA PHE A 20 9.58 -18.87 12.98
C PHE A 20 10.07 -19.66 14.20
N LYS A 21 11.37 -19.60 14.53
CA LYS A 21 11.97 -20.25 15.72
C LYS A 21 11.37 -19.72 17.04
N TYR A 22 10.89 -18.48 17.05
CA TYR A 22 10.16 -17.96 18.20
C TYR A 22 8.86 -18.74 18.46
N TRP A 23 8.11 -19.10 17.41
CA TRP A 23 6.77 -19.71 17.53
C TRP A 23 6.75 -21.23 17.43
N TYR A 24 7.70 -21.82 16.73
CA TYR A 24 7.79 -23.25 16.46
C TYR A 24 9.04 -23.85 17.11
N ASP A 25 8.93 -25.11 17.49
CA ASP A 25 10.05 -25.88 18.01
C ASP A 25 10.95 -26.27 16.83
N CYS A 26 12.14 -25.69 16.80
CA CYS A 26 13.06 -25.78 15.68
C CYS A 26 14.39 -26.35 16.15
N ASP A 27 14.85 -27.38 15.45
CA ASP A 27 16.11 -28.10 15.64
C ASP A 27 17.30 -27.43 14.92
N PHE A 28 17.14 -26.18 14.48
CA PHE A 28 18.15 -25.42 13.74
C PHE A 28 18.38 -24.04 14.37
N GLU A 29 19.55 -23.45 14.07
CA GLU A 29 19.83 -22.06 14.46
C GLU A 29 19.19 -21.08 13.50
N ALA A 30 18.53 -20.05 14.06
CA ALA A 30 17.88 -19.00 13.27
C ALA A 30 18.93 -17.98 12.80
N ASP A 31 19.86 -18.44 11.97
CA ASP A 31 20.90 -17.65 11.32
C ASP A 31 21.17 -18.24 9.93
N ILE A 32 20.89 -17.45 8.89
CA ILE A 32 21.02 -17.84 7.49
C ILE A 32 22.47 -18.20 7.10
N THR A 33 23.45 -17.77 7.89
CA THR A 33 24.87 -18.05 7.68
C THR A 33 25.37 -19.23 8.51
N HIS A 34 24.58 -19.70 9.47
CA HIS A 34 25.00 -20.78 10.36
C HIS A 34 25.06 -22.11 9.61
N PRO A 35 26.15 -22.89 9.75
CA PRO A 35 26.32 -24.14 9.00
C PRO A 35 25.16 -25.13 9.14
N SER A 36 24.55 -25.23 10.32
CA SER A 36 23.41 -26.13 10.54
C SER A 36 22.17 -25.73 9.73
N TYR A 37 21.92 -24.42 9.57
CA TYR A 37 20.84 -23.95 8.72
C TYR A 37 21.19 -24.15 7.25
N VAL A 38 22.40 -23.77 6.82
CA VAL A 38 22.83 -23.90 5.42
C VAL A 38 22.76 -25.35 4.94
N ALA A 39 23.19 -26.30 5.76
CA ALA A 39 23.15 -27.73 5.43
C ALA A 39 21.74 -28.32 5.43
N ALA A 40 20.82 -27.78 6.23
CA ALA A 40 19.48 -28.33 6.41
C ALA A 40 18.35 -27.49 5.77
N ARG A 41 18.67 -26.36 5.12
CA ARG A 41 17.69 -25.37 4.64
C ARG A 41 16.57 -26.00 3.81
N ASP A 42 16.94 -26.83 2.83
CA ASP A 42 15.95 -27.45 1.94
C ASP A 42 15.03 -28.42 2.69
N ASN A 43 15.56 -29.14 3.67
CA ASN A 43 14.76 -30.01 4.56
C ASN A 43 13.83 -29.16 5.45
N ILE A 44 14.33 -28.08 6.04
CA ILE A 44 13.52 -27.14 6.83
C ILE A 44 12.36 -26.58 6.00
N ILE A 45 12.63 -26.12 4.78
CA ILE A 45 11.63 -25.59 3.85
C ILE A 45 10.60 -26.67 3.48
N LEU A 46 11.04 -27.90 3.22
CA LEU A 46 10.15 -29.03 2.93
C LEU A 46 9.23 -29.36 4.13
N ARG A 47 9.77 -29.36 5.35
CA ARG A 47 8.96 -29.53 6.57
C ARG A 47 7.96 -28.38 6.75
N MET A 48 8.34 -27.15 6.39
CA MET A 48 7.42 -26.00 6.46
C MET A 48 6.25 -26.21 5.49
N GLN A 49 6.52 -26.66 4.27
CA GLN A 49 5.49 -27.00 3.28
C GLN A 49 4.49 -28.03 3.82
N GLN A 50 5.00 -29.05 4.53
CA GLN A 50 4.21 -30.14 5.10
C GLN A 50 3.49 -29.76 6.41
N ASN A 51 3.73 -28.56 6.95
CA ASN A 51 3.32 -28.15 8.30
C ASN A 51 3.88 -29.06 9.41
N ASP A 52 5.07 -29.64 9.19
CA ASP A 52 5.73 -30.57 10.11
C ASP A 52 6.61 -29.85 11.14
N PHE A 53 5.96 -29.01 11.95
CA PHE A 53 6.59 -28.32 13.08
C PHE A 53 5.67 -28.30 14.29
N LEU A 54 6.21 -28.75 15.42
CA LEU A 54 5.57 -28.58 16.71
C LEU A 54 5.67 -27.12 17.15
N ARG A 55 4.75 -26.70 18.01
CA ARG A 55 4.80 -25.36 18.59
C ARG A 55 5.91 -25.28 19.62
N ASN A 56 6.55 -24.12 19.71
CA ASN A 56 7.59 -23.89 20.70
C ASN A 56 7.00 -24.03 22.12
N PRO A 57 7.41 -25.05 22.91
CA PRO A 57 6.81 -25.33 24.21
C PRO A 57 7.01 -24.19 25.22
N LEU A 58 8.07 -23.39 25.06
CA LEU A 58 8.38 -22.23 25.90
C LEU A 58 7.44 -21.03 25.66
N ARG A 59 6.60 -21.09 24.61
CA ARG A 59 5.61 -20.04 24.28
C ARG A 59 4.17 -20.45 24.54
N VAL A 60 3.91 -21.72 24.84
CA VAL A 60 2.57 -22.22 25.17
C VAL A 60 2.09 -21.68 26.54
N THR A 61 3.01 -21.20 27.40
CA THR A 61 2.74 -20.98 28.83
C THR A 61 2.78 -19.53 29.34
N VAL A 62 3.04 -18.49 28.52
CA VAL A 62 3.54 -17.23 29.12
C VAL A 62 2.52 -16.09 29.28
N ILE A 63 1.43 -15.94 28.51
CA ILE A 63 0.53 -14.77 28.71
C ILE A 63 -0.96 -15.11 28.46
N PRO A 64 -1.83 -15.11 29.50
CA PRO A 64 -3.26 -15.41 29.37
C PRO A 64 -4.08 -14.43 28.52
N GLN A 65 -3.53 -13.25 28.20
CA GLN A 65 -4.24 -12.12 27.60
C GLN A 65 -4.16 -12.06 26.07
N PHE A 66 -3.34 -12.91 25.44
CA PHE A 66 -3.26 -13.06 23.99
C PHE A 66 -3.48 -14.53 23.64
N SER A 67 -4.14 -14.82 22.50
CA SER A 67 -4.18 -16.20 22.02
C SER A 67 -2.73 -16.66 21.78
N ASN A 68 -2.27 -17.68 22.52
CA ASN A 68 -0.94 -18.29 22.40
C ASN A 68 -0.74 -19.09 21.09
N ASN A 69 -1.54 -18.79 20.07
CA ASN A 69 -1.48 -19.44 18.77
C ASN A 69 -0.94 -18.45 17.75
N PRO A 70 0.16 -18.77 17.03
CA PRO A 70 0.53 -17.98 15.87
C PRO A 70 -0.65 -17.97 14.89
N ARG A 71 -0.98 -16.79 14.35
CA ARG A 71 -2.00 -16.68 13.28
C ARG A 71 -1.55 -17.31 11.95
N PHE A 72 -0.29 -17.69 11.85
CA PHE A 72 0.31 -18.26 10.66
C PHE A 72 0.69 -19.74 10.87
N LYS A 73 0.57 -20.53 9.80
CA LYS A 73 1.01 -21.92 9.70
C LYS A 73 2.40 -22.00 9.03
N PRO A 74 3.18 -23.07 9.25
CA PRO A 74 4.48 -23.22 8.60
C PRO A 74 4.41 -23.15 7.06
N ASN A 75 3.37 -23.70 6.45
CA ASN A 75 3.23 -23.67 4.99
C ASN A 75 3.02 -22.25 4.42
N GLN A 76 2.47 -21.32 5.21
CA GLN A 76 2.38 -19.92 4.81
C GLN A 76 3.76 -19.25 4.82
N ILE A 77 4.67 -19.69 5.69
CA ILE A 77 6.06 -19.22 5.72
C ILE A 77 6.84 -19.81 4.55
N TYR A 78 6.63 -21.09 4.23
CA TYR A 78 7.18 -21.74 3.03
C TYR A 78 6.93 -20.93 1.75
N ASP A 79 5.69 -20.45 1.54
CA ASP A 79 5.34 -19.66 0.35
C ASP A 79 6.21 -18.41 0.19
N PHE A 80 6.65 -17.80 1.31
CA PHE A 80 7.53 -16.65 1.28
C PHE A 80 8.98 -17.04 0.95
N PHE A 81 9.47 -18.17 1.45
CA PHE A 81 10.80 -18.69 1.08
C PHE A 81 10.91 -18.95 -0.43
N ILE A 82 9.89 -19.58 -1.02
CA ILE A 82 9.84 -19.81 -2.46
C ILE A 82 9.83 -18.49 -3.25
N LYS A 83 9.06 -17.49 -2.80
CA LYS A 83 9.04 -16.16 -3.44
C LYS A 83 10.39 -15.43 -3.32
N ILE A 84 11.09 -15.59 -2.19
CA ILE A 84 12.43 -15.04 -1.98
C ILE A 84 13.41 -15.70 -2.94
N ASP A 85 13.44 -17.03 -3.01
CA ASP A 85 14.36 -17.78 -3.87
C ASP A 85 14.13 -17.48 -5.35
N LEU A 86 12.85 -17.41 -5.77
CA LEU A 86 12.49 -17.02 -7.13
C LEU A 86 12.97 -15.61 -7.47
N LEU A 87 12.79 -14.64 -6.56
CA LEU A 87 13.25 -13.28 -6.79
C LEU A 87 14.78 -13.17 -6.79
N LYS A 88 15.48 -13.99 -5.99
CA LYS A 88 16.95 -14.10 -6.02
C LYS A 88 17.42 -14.64 -7.37
N SER A 89 16.78 -15.69 -7.92
CA SER A 89 17.17 -16.29 -9.20
C SER A 89 16.87 -15.41 -10.41
N GLU A 90 15.75 -14.68 -10.39
CA GLU A 90 15.33 -13.82 -11.50
C GLU A 90 15.96 -12.41 -11.45
N ARG A 91 16.74 -12.08 -10.42
CA ARG A 91 17.23 -10.71 -10.21
C ARG A 91 17.99 -10.13 -11.41
N SER A 92 18.72 -10.96 -12.15
CA SER A 92 19.57 -10.54 -13.28
C SER A 92 18.77 -10.26 -14.54
N SER A 93 17.57 -10.84 -14.68
CA SER A 93 16.68 -10.64 -15.82
C SER A 93 15.63 -9.54 -15.58
N LEU A 94 15.45 -9.10 -14.33
CA LEU A 94 14.45 -8.11 -13.95
C LEU A 94 15.02 -6.70 -13.84
N SER A 95 14.19 -5.71 -14.19
CA SER A 95 14.53 -4.30 -13.95
C SER A 95 14.59 -4.00 -12.44
N SER A 96 15.43 -3.04 -12.04
CA SER A 96 15.51 -2.59 -10.64
C SER A 96 14.14 -2.16 -10.09
N ARG A 97 13.29 -1.55 -10.92
CA ARG A 97 11.92 -1.15 -10.55
C ARG A 97 11.06 -2.39 -10.24
N THR A 98 11.11 -3.41 -11.09
CA THR A 98 10.37 -4.66 -10.91
C THR A 98 10.84 -5.40 -9.66
N CYS A 99 12.15 -5.49 -9.43
CA CYS A 99 12.70 -6.09 -8.21
C CYS A 99 12.21 -5.39 -6.94
N LYS A 100 12.25 -4.05 -6.91
CA LYS A 100 11.74 -3.24 -5.79
C LYS A 100 10.26 -3.49 -5.53
N GLN A 101 9.47 -3.54 -6.60
CA GLN A 101 8.03 -3.79 -6.49
C GLN A 101 7.76 -5.17 -5.91
N ARG A 102 8.34 -6.23 -6.49
CA ARG A 102 8.13 -7.60 -6.00
C ARG A 102 8.61 -7.79 -4.57
N PHE A 103 9.77 -7.24 -4.21
CA PHE A 103 10.23 -7.25 -2.82
C PHE A 103 9.24 -6.56 -1.88
N SER A 104 8.72 -5.39 -2.27
CA SER A 104 7.73 -4.65 -1.45
C SER A 104 6.43 -5.44 -1.29
N GLU A 105 6.00 -6.17 -2.32
CA GLU A 105 4.84 -7.06 -2.29
C GLU A 105 5.07 -8.25 -1.34
N ILE A 106 6.23 -8.93 -1.43
CA ILE A 106 6.61 -10.03 -0.54
C ILE A 106 6.67 -9.56 0.91
N LEU A 107 7.39 -8.47 1.18
CA LEU A 107 7.58 -7.92 2.52
C LEU A 107 6.25 -7.55 3.17
N MET A 108 5.37 -6.86 2.44
CA MET A 108 4.06 -6.48 2.98
C MET A 108 3.12 -7.68 3.15
N ALA A 109 3.13 -8.64 2.23
CA ALA A 109 2.35 -9.87 2.39
C ALA A 109 2.80 -10.69 3.61
N TYR A 110 4.10 -10.72 3.89
CA TYR A 110 4.65 -11.29 5.12
C TYR A 110 4.12 -10.55 6.35
N VAL A 111 4.25 -9.22 6.39
CA VAL A 111 3.72 -8.38 7.47
C VAL A 111 2.23 -8.63 7.73
N ASP A 112 1.43 -8.71 6.66
CA ASP A 112 -0.01 -8.92 6.77
C ASP A 112 -0.35 -10.33 7.28
N THR A 113 0.44 -11.34 6.90
CA THR A 113 0.31 -12.73 7.39
C THR A 113 0.62 -12.84 8.88
N MET A 114 1.63 -12.09 9.36
CA MET A 114 1.99 -12.07 10.77
C MET A 114 1.02 -11.22 11.61
N GLY A 115 0.36 -10.23 11.00
CA GLY A 115 -0.67 -9.40 11.63
C GLY A 115 -0.15 -8.62 12.85
N ALA A 116 -0.93 -8.62 13.94
CA ALA A 116 -0.56 -7.94 15.19
C ALA A 116 0.71 -8.50 15.86
N TYR A 117 1.15 -9.69 15.46
CA TYR A 117 2.36 -10.33 15.98
C TYR A 117 3.62 -9.99 15.18
N TYR A 118 3.50 -9.15 14.14
CA TYR A 118 4.65 -8.68 13.40
C TYR A 118 5.50 -7.73 14.28
N TYR A 119 6.62 -8.25 14.77
CA TYR A 119 7.68 -7.46 15.39
C TYR A 119 8.95 -7.62 14.55
N CYS A 120 9.30 -6.59 13.78
CA CYS A 120 10.49 -6.62 12.94
C CYS A 120 11.74 -6.31 13.79
N HIS A 121 12.60 -7.30 13.96
CA HIS A 121 13.88 -7.14 14.66
C HIS A 121 14.87 -6.32 13.82
N ASN A 122 14.82 -6.46 12.50
CA ASN A 122 15.68 -5.73 11.59
C ASN A 122 15.19 -4.28 11.35
N ILE A 123 15.94 -3.29 11.86
CA ILE A 123 15.63 -1.86 11.74
C ILE A 123 15.53 -1.40 10.27
N ARG A 124 16.31 -1.98 9.35
CA ARG A 124 16.27 -1.61 7.92
C ARG A 124 14.95 -2.05 7.29
N LEU A 125 14.52 -3.27 7.55
CA LEU A 125 13.22 -3.77 7.10
C LEU A 125 12.06 -2.99 7.74
N ALA A 126 12.13 -2.71 9.04
CA ALA A 126 11.12 -1.92 9.75
C ALA A 126 10.92 -0.53 9.11
N ARG A 127 12.03 0.14 8.74
CA ARG A 127 11.98 1.42 8.01
C ARG A 127 11.33 1.27 6.62
N LYS A 128 11.64 0.19 5.89
CA LYS A 128 11.01 -0.09 4.58
C LYS A 128 9.53 -0.37 4.70
N VAL A 129 9.09 -1.18 5.68
CA VAL A 129 7.66 -1.40 5.97
C VAL A 129 6.96 -0.09 6.23
N SER A 130 7.50 0.77 7.11
CA SER A 130 6.94 2.09 7.40
C SER A 130 6.87 2.97 6.15
N ALA A 131 7.92 3.00 5.33
CA ALA A 131 7.93 3.76 4.08
C ALA A 131 6.88 3.24 3.08
N ILE A 132 6.76 1.92 2.92
CA ILE A 132 5.76 1.30 2.03
C ILE A 132 4.34 1.57 2.54
N ARG A 133 4.09 1.43 3.86
CA ARG A 133 2.80 1.78 4.48
C ARG A 133 2.48 3.25 4.29
N ALA A 134 3.44 4.16 4.46
CA ALA A 134 3.22 5.58 4.23
C ALA A 134 2.94 5.90 2.76
N VAL A 135 3.63 5.24 1.83
CA VAL A 135 3.35 5.34 0.39
C VAL A 135 1.95 4.83 0.09
N ARG A 136 1.60 3.61 0.53
CA ARG A 136 0.26 3.01 0.38
C ARG A 136 -0.80 3.93 0.96
N ALA A 137 -0.66 4.38 2.21
CA ALA A 137 -1.61 5.31 2.84
C ALA A 137 -1.77 6.62 2.06
N ARG A 138 -0.69 7.16 1.47
CA ARG A 138 -0.78 8.34 0.59
C ARG A 138 -1.54 8.05 -0.70
N TYR A 139 -1.33 6.87 -1.29
CA TYR A 139 -2.10 6.42 -2.46
C TYR A 139 -3.57 6.14 -2.09
N ASP A 140 -3.83 5.42 -1.00
CA ASP A 140 -5.14 4.99 -0.52
C ASP A 140 -6.03 6.17 -0.11
N LYS A 141 -5.47 7.21 0.51
CA LYS A 141 -6.21 8.43 0.91
C LYS A 141 -6.93 9.11 -0.27
N LYS A 142 -6.42 8.96 -1.50
CA LYS A 142 -7.03 9.54 -2.72
C LYS A 142 -7.67 8.48 -3.62
N LEU A 143 -7.07 7.28 -3.67
CA LEU A 143 -7.52 6.18 -4.50
C LEU A 143 -8.83 5.57 -3.99
N LEU A 144 -8.96 5.34 -2.68
CA LEU A 144 -10.16 4.71 -2.14
C LEU A 144 -11.41 5.61 -2.31
N PRO A 145 -11.38 6.92 -2.00
CA PRO A 145 -12.54 7.78 -2.23
C PRO A 145 -12.94 7.86 -3.71
N ARG A 146 -11.97 8.02 -4.63
CA ARG A 146 -12.27 8.06 -6.07
C ARG A 146 -12.75 6.71 -6.61
N ARG A 147 -12.24 5.61 -6.07
CA ARG A 147 -12.75 4.27 -6.40
C ARG A 147 -14.20 4.10 -5.94
N GLU A 148 -14.54 4.60 -4.76
CA GLU A 148 -15.93 4.57 -4.28
C GLU A 148 -16.86 5.42 -5.15
N ILE A 149 -16.42 6.61 -5.58
CA ILE A 149 -17.15 7.44 -6.55
C ILE A 149 -17.36 6.67 -7.86
N LEU A 150 -16.32 6.03 -8.40
CA LEU A 150 -16.42 5.19 -9.60
C LEU A 150 -17.47 4.09 -9.43
N TYR A 151 -17.44 3.35 -8.32
CA TYR A 151 -18.38 2.26 -8.07
C TYR A 151 -19.81 2.77 -7.88
N SER A 152 -19.98 3.90 -7.18
CA SER A 152 -21.28 4.53 -6.96
C SER A 152 -21.89 4.99 -8.27
N VAL A 153 -21.14 5.72 -9.11
CA VAL A 153 -21.59 6.17 -10.43
C VAL A 153 -22.01 4.99 -11.32
N LEU A 154 -21.25 3.89 -11.32
CA LEU A 154 -21.63 2.68 -12.07
C LEU A 154 -22.98 2.11 -11.60
N ARG A 155 -23.18 1.97 -10.28
CA ARG A 155 -24.42 1.43 -9.71
C ARG A 155 -25.61 2.34 -9.96
N GLU A 156 -25.44 3.63 -9.74
CA GLU A 156 -26.49 4.65 -9.96
C GLU A 156 -26.93 4.66 -11.42
N GLN A 157 -25.97 4.62 -12.36
CA GLN A 157 -26.30 4.59 -13.80
C GLN A 157 -26.99 3.29 -14.21
N CYS A 158 -26.64 2.15 -13.61
CA CYS A 158 -27.40 0.91 -13.79
C CYS A 158 -28.84 1.02 -13.26
N ALA A 159 -29.01 1.61 -12.08
CA ALA A 159 -30.31 1.77 -11.43
C ALA A 159 -31.22 2.72 -12.23
N LEU A 160 -30.68 3.87 -12.67
CA LEU A 160 -31.41 4.89 -13.43
C LEU A 160 -31.85 4.38 -14.82
N ASN A 161 -30.96 3.66 -15.52
CA ASN A 161 -31.26 3.16 -16.87
C ASN A 161 -32.00 1.82 -16.85
N GLY A 162 -32.19 1.21 -15.68
CA GLY A 162 -32.86 -0.10 -15.50
C GLY A 162 -32.21 -1.25 -16.27
N ARG A 163 -30.96 -1.09 -16.73
CA ARG A 163 -30.26 -2.03 -17.60
C ARG A 163 -28.79 -2.14 -17.23
N LYS A 164 -28.28 -3.36 -17.33
CA LYS A 164 -26.86 -3.69 -17.23
C LYS A 164 -26.17 -3.50 -18.59
N TRP A 165 -24.87 -3.29 -18.59
CA TRP A 165 -24.09 -3.16 -19.82
C TRP A 165 -23.69 -4.52 -20.40
N LYS A 166 -23.51 -4.57 -21.72
CA LYS A 166 -23.06 -5.80 -22.42
C LYS A 166 -21.57 -6.06 -22.22
N SER A 167 -20.79 -5.02 -21.95
CA SER A 167 -19.34 -5.13 -21.75
C SER A 167 -18.80 -4.05 -20.81
N LEU A 168 -17.62 -4.30 -20.26
CA LEU A 168 -16.89 -3.33 -19.45
C LEU A 168 -16.59 -2.04 -20.21
N ASN A 169 -16.16 -2.15 -21.47
CA ASN A 169 -15.85 -0.98 -22.28
C ASN A 169 -17.09 -0.11 -22.45
N GLN A 170 -18.25 -0.73 -22.73
CA GLN A 170 -19.51 -0.01 -22.85
C GLN A 170 -19.88 0.70 -21.54
N ALA A 171 -19.73 0.02 -20.39
CA ALA A 171 -20.01 0.60 -19.09
C ALA A 171 -19.12 1.82 -18.82
N VAL A 172 -17.81 1.68 -19.01
CA VAL A 172 -16.84 2.74 -18.74
C VAL A 172 -17.08 3.94 -19.63
N THR A 173 -17.13 3.77 -20.95
CA THR A 173 -17.39 4.88 -21.90
C THR A 173 -18.72 5.58 -21.59
N SER A 174 -19.75 4.84 -21.18
CA SER A 174 -21.05 5.41 -20.82
C SER A 174 -21.00 6.30 -19.58
N ILE A 175 -20.17 5.96 -18.59
CA ILE A 175 -20.11 6.72 -17.34
C ILE A 175 -19.02 7.79 -17.32
N THR A 176 -18.04 7.74 -18.23
CA THR A 176 -16.89 8.67 -18.28
C THR A 176 -17.30 10.14 -18.12
N PRO A 177 -18.33 10.67 -18.83
CA PRO A 177 -18.71 12.08 -18.70
C PRO A 177 -19.22 12.46 -17.30
N THR A 178 -19.99 11.57 -16.67
CA THR A 178 -20.50 11.77 -15.30
C THR A 178 -19.38 11.63 -14.29
N LEU A 179 -18.53 10.63 -14.48
CA LEU A 179 -17.41 10.33 -13.59
C LEU A 179 -16.40 11.47 -13.51
N ILE A 180 -16.09 12.12 -14.64
CA ILE A 180 -15.21 13.30 -14.68
C ILE A 180 -15.76 14.42 -13.77
N LYS A 181 -17.07 14.68 -13.82
CA LYS A 181 -17.71 15.72 -12.99
C LYS A 181 -17.66 15.38 -11.51
N GLU A 182 -17.93 14.13 -11.14
CA GLU A 182 -17.88 13.71 -9.73
C GLU A 182 -16.45 13.71 -9.19
N PHE A 183 -15.47 13.34 -10.01
CA PHE A 183 -14.05 13.47 -9.67
C PHE A 183 -13.61 14.91 -9.48
N GLU A 184 -14.12 15.84 -10.29
CA GLU A 184 -13.83 17.26 -10.15
C GLU A 184 -14.41 17.85 -8.86
N LYS A 185 -15.65 17.48 -8.50
CA LYS A 185 -16.24 17.87 -7.20
C LYS A 185 -15.37 17.38 -6.04
N PHE A 186 -15.00 16.10 -6.06
CA PHE A 186 -14.13 15.52 -5.04
C PHE A 186 -12.78 16.26 -4.95
N ASP A 187 -12.16 16.58 -6.09
CA ASP A 187 -10.89 17.30 -6.13
C ASP A 187 -11.00 18.68 -5.51
N VAL A 188 -12.04 19.43 -5.86
CA VAL A 188 -12.30 20.77 -5.31
C VAL A 188 -12.46 20.69 -3.78
N ASP A 189 -13.25 19.74 -3.28
CA ASP A 189 -13.47 19.57 -1.86
C ASP A 189 -12.19 19.10 -1.14
N TRP A 190 -11.42 18.22 -1.77
CA TRP A 190 -10.12 17.79 -1.26
C TRP A 190 -9.12 18.95 -1.18
N VAL A 191 -9.04 19.81 -2.21
CA VAL A 191 -8.17 20.99 -2.19
C VAL A 191 -8.59 21.97 -1.11
N LYS A 192 -9.89 22.23 -0.94
CA LYS A 192 -10.40 23.09 0.15
C LYS A 192 -10.01 22.55 1.53
N ALA A 193 -10.17 21.23 1.74
CA ALA A 193 -9.78 20.58 2.99
C ALA A 193 -8.26 20.69 3.23
N LEU A 194 -7.46 20.52 2.17
CA LEU A 194 -6.00 20.64 2.25
C LEU A 194 -5.57 22.08 2.58
N ILE A 195 -6.18 23.09 1.97
CA ILE A 195 -5.93 24.51 2.33
C ILE A 195 -6.17 24.72 3.83
N LYS A 196 -7.32 24.27 4.33
CA LYS A 196 -7.66 24.41 5.76
C LYS A 196 -6.64 23.71 6.67
N GLU A 197 -6.17 22.52 6.30
CA GLU A 197 -5.12 21.80 7.02
C GLU A 197 -3.81 22.62 7.07
N LYS A 198 -3.41 23.19 5.93
CA LYS A 198 -2.18 24.00 5.83
C LYS A 198 -2.29 25.32 6.58
N GLU A 199 -3.45 25.96 6.58
CA GLU A 199 -3.73 27.15 7.38
C GLU A 199 -3.64 26.86 8.89
N GLU A 200 -4.11 25.70 9.34
CA GLU A 200 -3.96 25.28 10.75
C GLU A 200 -2.49 25.05 11.10
N GLN A 201 -1.75 24.31 10.27
CA GLN A 201 -0.30 24.10 10.46
C GLN A 201 0.45 25.44 10.52
N LEU A 202 0.06 26.41 9.69
CA LEU A 202 0.64 27.74 9.70
C LEU A 202 0.35 28.47 11.02
N ARG A 203 -0.88 28.40 11.53
CA ARG A 203 -1.27 28.96 12.83
C ARG A 203 -0.46 28.34 13.97
N GLU A 204 -0.30 27.03 13.99
CA GLU A 204 0.47 26.30 15.01
C GLU A 204 1.94 26.73 15.01
N VAL A 205 2.60 26.76 13.85
CA VAL A 205 4.02 27.14 13.73
C VAL A 205 4.24 28.57 14.23
N ILE A 206 3.33 29.49 13.91
CA ILE A 206 3.37 30.88 14.36
C ILE A 206 3.13 30.97 15.88
N SER A 207 2.13 30.26 16.42
CA SER A 207 1.79 30.27 17.85
C SER A 207 2.92 29.69 18.72
N ASP A 208 3.46 28.54 18.33
CA ASP A 208 4.60 27.90 19.01
C ASP A 208 5.89 28.71 18.86
N GLY A 209 6.00 29.51 17.80
CA GLY A 209 7.04 30.51 17.66
C GLY A 209 7.00 31.51 18.82
N HIS A 210 5.86 32.19 18.96
CA HIS A 210 5.66 33.28 19.90
C HIS A 210 5.63 32.83 21.37
N LYS A 211 5.12 31.62 21.68
CA LYS A 211 5.08 31.09 23.06
C LYS A 211 6.46 30.84 23.67
N HIS A 212 7.45 30.51 22.86
CA HIS A 212 8.79 30.15 23.34
C HIS A 212 9.86 31.21 23.09
N ARG A 213 9.69 32.07 22.07
CA ARG A 213 10.60 33.20 21.77
C ARG A 213 9.82 34.34 21.10
N LYS A 214 10.16 35.60 21.38
CA LYS A 214 9.59 36.77 20.67
C LYS A 214 9.93 36.81 19.17
N VAL A 215 10.90 36.02 18.73
CA VAL A 215 11.38 35.96 17.34
C VAL A 215 11.41 34.50 16.87
N LEU A 216 10.83 34.24 15.70
CA LEU A 216 10.89 32.92 15.04
C LEU A 216 12.34 32.58 14.67
N SER A 217 12.77 31.35 14.94
CA SER A 217 14.04 30.84 14.40
C SER A 217 14.00 30.79 12.87
N ASP A 218 15.15 30.94 12.20
CA ASP A 218 15.26 30.87 10.73
C ASP A 218 14.61 29.63 10.11
N LYS A 219 14.72 28.47 10.79
CA LYS A 219 14.05 27.22 10.38
C LYS A 219 12.52 27.37 10.33
N LYS A 220 11.92 28.00 11.34
CA LYS A 220 10.48 28.27 11.40
C LYS A 220 10.07 29.34 10.38
N VAL A 221 10.88 30.37 10.17
CA VAL A 221 10.64 31.38 9.11
C VAL A 221 10.58 30.73 7.74
N LYS A 222 11.51 29.80 7.45
CA LYS A 222 11.49 29.02 6.21
C LYS A 222 10.21 28.18 6.09
N GLN A 223 9.85 27.46 7.15
CA GLN A 223 8.63 26.65 7.18
C GLN A 223 7.36 27.48 6.96
N VAL A 224 7.28 28.69 7.54
CA VAL A 224 6.16 29.62 7.32
C VAL A 224 6.06 30.03 5.85
N LYS A 225 7.19 30.39 5.21
CA LYS A 225 7.21 30.74 3.78
C LYS A 225 6.76 29.58 2.90
N GLU A 226 7.25 28.37 3.17
CA GLU A 226 6.85 27.15 2.45
C GLU A 226 5.33 26.89 2.56
N LEU A 227 4.76 27.01 3.77
CA LEU A 227 3.32 26.85 3.98
C LEU A 227 2.50 27.94 3.28
N GLN A 228 2.93 29.19 3.32
CA GLN A 228 2.25 30.30 2.63
C GLN A 228 2.27 30.12 1.11
N GLU A 229 3.40 29.68 0.55
CA GLU A 229 3.53 29.38 -0.87
C GLU A 229 2.64 28.20 -1.29
N GLU A 230 2.60 27.14 -0.48
CA GLU A 230 1.73 25.99 -0.71
C GLU A 230 0.23 26.39 -0.68
N ILE A 231 -0.20 27.18 0.30
CA ILE A 231 -1.58 27.71 0.38
C ILE A 231 -1.91 28.55 -0.86
N LYS A 232 -1.00 29.42 -1.30
CA LYS A 232 -1.18 30.25 -2.50
C LYS A 232 -1.34 29.39 -3.75
N ASN A 233 -0.50 28.36 -3.91
CA ASN A 233 -0.57 27.42 -5.03
C ASN A 233 -1.90 26.67 -5.04
N LEU A 234 -2.33 26.13 -3.89
CA LEU A 234 -3.62 25.43 -3.76
C LEU A 234 -4.82 26.36 -4.05
N THR A 235 -4.74 27.63 -3.62
CA THR A 235 -5.77 28.63 -3.90
C THR A 235 -5.85 28.94 -5.40
N SER A 236 -4.70 29.03 -6.07
CA SER A 236 -4.65 29.18 -7.54
C SER A 236 -5.26 27.99 -8.28
N ILE A 237 -5.15 26.77 -7.73
CA ILE A 237 -5.78 25.58 -8.31
C ILE A 237 -7.31 25.69 -8.22
N LEU A 238 -7.84 26.08 -7.05
CA LEU A 238 -9.28 26.27 -6.86
C LEU A 238 -9.88 27.32 -7.79
N ASN A 239 -9.14 28.39 -8.05
CA ASN A 239 -9.59 29.50 -8.89
C ASN A 239 -9.36 29.25 -10.39
N SER A 240 -8.78 28.11 -10.77
CA SER A 240 -8.57 27.78 -12.19
C SER A 240 -9.87 27.31 -12.84
N GLU A 241 -9.96 27.46 -14.17
CA GLU A 241 -11.12 27.01 -14.95
C GLU A 241 -11.33 25.48 -14.88
N LYS A 242 -10.26 24.72 -14.67
CA LYS A 242 -10.26 23.24 -14.57
C LYS A 242 -9.40 22.78 -13.40
N PRO A 243 -9.90 22.85 -12.14
CA PRO A 243 -9.13 22.52 -10.94
C PRO A 243 -8.48 21.13 -10.99
N SER A 244 -9.19 20.11 -11.48
CA SER A 244 -8.66 18.75 -11.62
C SER A 244 -7.47 18.64 -12.55
N ALA A 245 -7.47 19.41 -13.65
CA ALA A 245 -6.35 19.44 -14.60
C ALA A 245 -5.16 20.22 -14.01
N ALA A 246 -5.44 21.33 -13.33
CA ALA A 246 -4.41 22.16 -12.69
C ALA A 246 -3.62 21.40 -11.62
N LEU A 247 -4.25 20.48 -10.87
CA LEU A 247 -3.59 19.65 -9.85
C LEU A 247 -2.30 18.97 -10.35
N LYS A 248 -2.30 18.45 -11.59
CA LYS A 248 -1.13 17.78 -12.19
C LYS A 248 0.06 18.72 -12.34
N ASN A 249 -0.19 19.98 -12.70
CA ASN A 249 0.85 20.99 -12.90
C ASN A 249 1.57 21.36 -11.60
N PHE A 250 0.90 21.19 -10.46
CA PHE A 250 1.46 21.40 -9.13
C PHE A 250 1.98 20.09 -8.48
N GLY A 251 2.13 19.02 -9.26
CA GLY A 251 2.69 17.75 -8.78
C GLY A 251 1.71 16.86 -8.01
N TYR A 252 0.42 17.20 -7.98
CA TYR A 252 -0.62 16.36 -7.37
C TYR A 252 -1.12 15.33 -8.39
N ASN A 253 -0.64 14.09 -8.25
CA ASN A 253 -1.11 12.97 -9.06
C ASN A 253 -2.41 12.38 -8.48
N MET A 254 -3.54 12.68 -9.14
CA MET A 254 -4.83 12.12 -8.77
C MET A 254 -5.12 10.81 -9.54
N PRO A 255 -5.61 9.76 -8.86
CA PRO A 255 -5.99 8.50 -9.51
C PRO A 255 -7.04 8.71 -10.59
N TYR A 256 -6.88 8.13 -11.78
CA TYR A 256 -7.82 8.27 -12.91
C TYR A 256 -7.89 9.68 -13.55
N ASN A 257 -6.99 10.63 -13.24
CA ASN A 257 -6.92 11.94 -13.93
C ASN A 257 -6.14 11.91 -15.26
N ASN A 258 -5.57 10.78 -15.68
CA ASN A 258 -4.86 10.70 -16.96
C ASN A 258 -5.86 10.51 -18.10
N THR A 259 -6.27 11.60 -18.75
CA THR A 259 -7.30 11.62 -19.80
C THR A 259 -7.04 10.61 -20.92
N ASP A 260 -5.78 10.35 -21.24
CA ASP A 260 -5.41 9.54 -22.40
C ASP A 260 -5.51 8.03 -22.14
N TYR A 261 -5.53 7.60 -20.87
CA TYR A 261 -5.58 6.19 -20.48
C TYR A 261 -6.56 5.94 -19.31
N MET A 262 -7.48 6.86 -19.10
CA MET A 262 -8.42 6.83 -17.98
C MET A 262 -9.29 5.58 -18.07
N GLU A 263 -9.83 5.31 -19.26
CA GLU A 263 -10.73 4.20 -19.50
C GLU A 263 -10.03 2.85 -19.29
N GLU A 264 -8.83 2.65 -19.83
CA GLU A 264 -8.06 1.42 -19.62
C GLU A 264 -7.73 1.21 -18.14
N THR A 265 -7.31 2.27 -17.44
CA THR A 265 -6.99 2.21 -16.01
C THR A 265 -8.20 1.80 -15.19
N ILE A 266 -9.37 2.34 -15.51
CA ILE A 266 -10.65 1.99 -14.87
C ILE A 266 -11.03 0.55 -15.19
N ILE A 267 -10.94 0.12 -16.46
CA ILE A 267 -11.23 -1.26 -16.87
C ILE A 267 -10.35 -2.25 -16.08
N HIS A 268 -9.06 -1.97 -15.94
CA HIS A 268 -8.14 -2.80 -15.17
C HIS A 268 -8.49 -2.85 -13.68
N GLU A 269 -8.98 -1.75 -13.11
CA GLU A 269 -9.48 -1.73 -11.73
C GLU A 269 -10.75 -2.59 -11.59
N LEU A 270 -11.73 -2.41 -12.47
CA LEU A 270 -13.01 -3.12 -12.39
C LEU A 270 -12.85 -4.63 -12.56
N ARG A 271 -11.89 -5.08 -13.38
CA ARG A 271 -11.55 -6.52 -13.54
C ARG A 271 -11.17 -7.21 -12.22
N LYS A 272 -10.70 -6.46 -11.22
CA LYS A 272 -10.32 -6.99 -9.90
C LYS A 272 -11.52 -7.14 -8.96
N ASN A 273 -12.66 -6.51 -9.26
CA ASN A 273 -13.84 -6.52 -8.41
C ASN A 273 -14.96 -7.37 -9.04
N HIS A 274 -14.85 -8.68 -8.89
CA HIS A 274 -15.77 -9.64 -9.50
C HIS A 274 -17.23 -9.46 -9.09
N ASP A 275 -17.50 -9.02 -7.86
CA ASP A 275 -18.87 -8.84 -7.38
C ASP A 275 -19.55 -7.63 -8.03
N LEU A 276 -18.83 -6.51 -8.13
CA LEU A 276 -19.31 -5.35 -8.88
C LEU A 276 -19.57 -5.69 -10.36
N LEU A 277 -18.71 -6.51 -10.99
CA LEU A 277 -18.93 -6.93 -12.37
C LEU A 277 -20.26 -7.70 -12.55
N LYS A 278 -20.65 -8.53 -11.59
CA LYS A 278 -21.95 -9.25 -11.62
C LYS A 278 -23.13 -8.29 -11.47
N GLU A 279 -22.96 -7.21 -10.72
CA GLU A 279 -23.97 -6.17 -10.54
C GLU A 279 -24.22 -5.42 -11.85
N ILE A 280 -23.16 -5.02 -12.56
CA ILE A 280 -23.26 -4.05 -13.65
C ILE A 280 -23.29 -4.65 -15.07
N LEU A 281 -22.91 -5.92 -15.24
CA LEU A 281 -22.86 -6.57 -16.56
C LEU A 281 -23.98 -7.60 -16.75
N ILE A 282 -24.44 -7.72 -18.00
CA ILE A 282 -25.34 -8.79 -18.42
C ILE A 282 -24.61 -10.13 -18.31
N LYS A 283 -25.27 -11.15 -17.74
CA LYS A 283 -24.71 -12.51 -17.70
C LYS A 283 -24.62 -13.04 -19.11
N LYS A 284 -23.48 -13.64 -19.48
CA LYS A 284 -23.22 -14.23 -20.81
C LYS A 284 -24.25 -15.27 -21.29
N ASN A 285 -25.18 -15.70 -20.43
CA ASN A 285 -26.22 -16.70 -20.73
C ASN A 285 -27.62 -16.10 -20.94
N GLU A 286 -27.76 -14.76 -21.01
CA GLU A 286 -29.04 -14.07 -21.22
C GLU A 286 -29.05 -13.23 -22.53
N SER A 287 -28.37 -13.71 -23.59
CA SER A 287 -28.34 -13.06 -24.92
C SER A 287 -29.25 -13.77 -25.91
#